data_AF-A0A4U9VN36-F1
#
_entry.id   AF-A0A4U9VN36-F1
#
_cell.length_a   1.000
_cell.length_b   1.000
_cell.length_c   1.000
_cell.angle_alpha   90.00
_cell.angle_beta   90.00
_cell.angle_gamma   90.00
#
_symmetry.space_group_name_H-M   'P 1'
#
loop_
_entity.id
_entity.type
_entity.pdbx_description
1 polymer ?
#
loop_
_entity_poly.entity_id
_entity_poly.type
_entity_poly.pdbx_seq_one_letter_code
_entity_poly.pdbx_strand_id
1 'polypeptide(L)' 'MNQFVIADMKQCIGCRTCEIACVMAHQGDNPLPMTAENFNPRLRVMKTLSVSVPMLCANVRMPLA' A
#
# COMPACT_ATOMS: atom_id res chain seq x y z
N MET A 1 11.78 -20.28 -2.40
CA MET A 1 10.93 -19.86 -3.53
C MET A 1 10.74 -18.36 -3.42
N ASN A 2 11.24 -17.56 -4.36
CA ASN A 2 11.12 -16.11 -4.28
C ASN A 2 9.71 -15.68 -4.67
N GLN A 3 9.09 -14.83 -3.84
CA GLN A 3 7.82 -14.20 -4.15
C GLN A 3 8.09 -12.76 -4.58
N PHE A 4 7.66 -12.44 -5.80
CA PHE A 4 7.78 -11.10 -6.37
C PHE A 4 6.40 -10.49 -6.57
N VAL A 5 6.30 -9.19 -6.36
CA VAL A 5 5.10 -8.40 -6.67
C VAL A 5 5.48 -7.45 -7.80
N ILE A 6 4.78 -7.53 -8.93
CA ILE A 6 4.97 -6.66 -10.09
C ILE A 6 3.77 -5.73 -10.17
N ALA A 7 4.04 -4.42 -10.21
CA ALA A 7 3.01 -3.39 -10.34
C ALA A 7 3.18 -2.66 -11.68
N ASP A 8 2.13 -2.69 -12.52
CA ASP A 8 2.09 -1.89 -13.75
C ASP A 8 1.48 -0.51 -13.45
N MET A 9 2.34 0.52 -13.55
CA MET A 9 1.96 1.90 -13.26
C MET A 9 0.93 2.46 -14.25
N LYS A 10 0.83 1.91 -15.47
CA LYS A 10 -0.14 2.35 -16.47
C LYS A 10 -1.58 1.93 -16.13
N GLN A 11 -1.72 0.86 -15.33
CA GLN A 11 -3.01 0.32 -14.91
C GLN A 11 -3.41 0.79 -13.51
N CYS A 12 -2.45 1.28 -12.72
CA CYS A 12 -2.74 1.85 -11.42
C CYS A 12 -3.35 3.24 -11.58
N ILE A 13 -4.55 3.43 -11.01
CA ILE A 13 -5.28 4.71 -10.96
C ILE A 13 -5.19 5.40 -9.59
N GLY A 14 -4.48 4.79 -8.65
CA GLY A 14 -4.28 5.31 -7.30
C GLY A 14 -5.52 5.20 -6.40
N CYS A 15 -6.37 4.19 -6.59
CA CYS A 15 -7.59 3.97 -5.80
C CYS A 15 -7.35 3.51 -4.35
N ARG A 16 -6.10 3.16 -3.99
CA ARG A 16 -5.69 2.71 -2.64
C ARG A 16 -6.38 1.46 -2.10
N THR A 17 -7.21 0.77 -2.89
CA THR A 17 -7.85 -0.50 -2.49
C THR A 17 -6.83 -1.56 -2.08
N CYS A 18 -5.65 -1.58 -2.71
CA CYS A 18 -4.56 -2.46 -2.32
C CYS A 18 -3.98 -2.18 -0.92
N GLU A 19 -4.02 -0.92 -0.45
CA GLU A 19 -3.61 -0.57 0.91
C GLU A 19 -4.60 -1.15 1.92
N ILE A 20 -5.90 -0.98 1.66
CA ILE A 20 -6.98 -1.52 2.50
C ILE A 20 -6.86 -3.05 2.58
N ALA A 21 -6.76 -3.71 1.42
CA ALA A 21 -6.59 -5.16 1.35
C ALA A 21 -5.35 -5.63 2.14
N CYS A 22 -4.25 -4.87 2.08
CA CYS A 22 -3.04 -5.17 2.84
C CYS A 22 -3.28 -5.10 4.36
N VAL A 23 -3.99 -4.08 4.86
CA VAL A 23 -4.29 -3.99 6.29
C VAL A 23 -5.24 -5.11 6.71
N MET A 24 -6.31 -5.37 5.93
CA MET A 24 -7.26 -6.45 6.22
C MET A 24 -6.57 -7.82 6.30
N ALA A 25 -5.64 -8.10 5.38
CA ALA A 25 -4.88 -9.35 5.38
C ALA A 25 -3.91 -9.49 6.57
N HIS A 26 -3.57 -8.39 7.25
CA HIS A 26 -2.58 -8.35 8.33
C HIS A 26 -3.13 -7.86 9.68
N GLN A 27 -4.46 -7.70 9.80
CA GLN A 27 -5.11 -7.22 11.02
C GLN A 27 -5.11 -8.25 12.16
N GLY A 28 -4.80 -9.52 11.86
CA GLY A 28 -4.71 -10.61 12.83
C GLY A 28 -6.08 -11.07 13.37
N ASP A 29 -6.05 -11.89 14.42
CA ASP A 29 -7.25 -12.53 14.99
C ASP A 29 -8.10 -11.62 15.90
N ASN A 30 -7.58 -10.44 16.27
CA ASN A 30 -8.32 -9.43 17.03
C ASN A 30 -8.46 -8.14 16.21
N PRO A 31 -9.43 -8.06 15.28
CA PRO A 31 -9.60 -6.90 14.44
C PRO A 31 -10.14 -5.75 15.28
N LEU A 32 -9.25 -4.87 15.75
CA LEU A 32 -9.65 -3.53 16.15
C LEU A 32 -10.37 -2.87 14.96
N PRO A 33 -11.41 -2.04 15.20
CA PRO A 33 -12.04 -1.27 14.14
C PRO A 33 -10.98 -0.50 13.35
N MET A 34 -11.04 -0.52 12.02
CA MET A 34 -10.10 0.26 11.19
C MET A 34 -10.33 1.76 11.46
N THR A 35 -9.35 2.41 12.08
CA THR A 35 -9.33 3.85 12.33
C THR A 35 -8.15 4.48 11.59
N ALA A 36 -8.15 5.81 11.47
CA ALA A 36 -7.03 6.52 10.87
C ALA A 36 -5.72 6.30 11.65
N GLU A 37 -5.77 6.11 12.98
CA GLU A 37 -4.56 5.88 13.78
C GLU A 37 -3.94 4.50 13.57
N ASN A 38 -4.76 3.48 13.27
CA ASN A 38 -4.29 2.10 13.13
C ASN A 38 -4.14 1.64 11.66
N PHE A 39 -4.38 2.52 10.69
CA PHE A 39 -4.21 2.24 9.27
C PHE A 39 -2.72 2.22 8.85
N ASN A 40 -2.08 1.07 9.02
CA ASN A 40 -0.65 0.87 8.78
C ASN A 40 -0.38 -0.20 7.70
N PRO A 41 -0.66 0.07 6.41
CA PRO A 41 -0.43 -0.88 5.35
C PRO A 41 1.07 -1.11 5.10
N ARG A 42 1.45 -2.34 4.75
CA ARG A 42 2.83 -2.73 4.39
C ARG A 42 3.20 -2.38 2.94
N LEU A 43 2.24 -1.89 2.17
CA LEU A 43 2.41 -1.30 0.85
C LEU A 43 1.71 0.06 0.84
N ARG A 44 2.26 1.05 0.15
CA ARG A 44 1.66 2.37 -0.02
C ARG A 44 1.60 2.76 -1.49
N VAL A 45 0.50 3.35 -1.89
CA VAL A 45 0.35 3.98 -3.20
C VAL A 45 1.02 5.33 -3.15
N MET A 46 2.04 5.50 -3.97
CA MET A 46 2.55 6.82 -4.32
C MET A 46 1.79 7.34 -5.53
N LYS A 47 1.38 8.60 -5.44
CA LYS A 47 0.68 9.30 -6.52
C LYS A 47 1.40 10.62 -6.77
N THR A 48 1.77 10.83 -8.02
CA THR A 48 2.31 12.09 -8.55
C THR A 48 1.29 12.68 -9.53
N LEU A 49 1.64 13.78 -10.21
CA LEU A 49 0.77 14.39 -11.22
C LEU A 49 0.52 13.48 -12.43
N SER A 50 1.46 12.59 -12.77
CA SER A 50 1.41 11.80 -14.01
C SER A 50 1.39 10.29 -13.78
N VAL A 51 1.79 9.81 -12.59
CA VAL A 51 1.95 8.39 -12.31
C VAL A 51 1.38 8.05 -10.94
N SER A 52 0.74 6.89 -10.85
CA SER A 52 0.45 6.25 -9.58
C SER A 52 0.96 4.82 -9.56
N VAL A 53 1.48 4.37 -8.41
CA VAL A 53 2.06 3.04 -8.28
C VAL A 53 2.05 2.58 -6.81
N PRO A 54 1.67 1.33 -6.52
CA PRO A 54 1.89 0.75 -5.21
C PRO A 54 3.36 0.38 -5.02
N MET A 55 3.94 0.78 -3.89
CA MET A 55 5.30 0.43 -3.48
C MET A 55 5.29 -0.25 -2.11
N LEU A 56 6.08 -1.31 -1.98
CA LEU A 56 6.30 -2.01 -0.70
C LEU A 56 7.19 -1.17 0.22
N CYS A 57 6.99 -1.24 1.54
CA CYS A 57 7.73 -0.41 2.51
C CYS A 57 9.26 -0.46 2.39
N ALA A 58 9.86 -1.60 2.00
CA ALA A 58 11.31 -1.70 1.79
C ALA A 58 11.83 -0.91 0.56
N ASN A 59 10.93 -0.55 -0.35
CA ASN A 59 11.23 0.12 -1.62
C ASN A 59 10.87 1.61 -1.58
N VAL A 60 10.33 2.10 -0.46
CA VAL A 60 9.92 3.49 -0.29
C VAL A 60 11.06 4.27 0.36
N ARG A 61 11.83 5.01 -0.44
CA ARG A 61 12.46 6.23 0.08
C ARG A 61 11.40 7.32 0.02
N MET A 62 10.76 7.57 1.15
CA MET A 62 9.77 8.63 1.27
C MET A 62 10.48 9.96 0.98
N PRO A 63 10.07 10.75 -0.03
CA PRO A 63 10.44 12.14 -0.06
C PRO A 63 9.68 12.76 1.11
N LEU A 64 10.43 13.18 2.13
CA LEU A 64 9.91 13.99 3.21
C LEU A 64 9.14 15.15 2.57
N ALA A 65 7.87 15.27 2.95
CA ALA A 65 7.20 16.57 2.90
C ALA A 65 7.91 17.52 3.88
#